data_AF-A0A351BL86-F1
#
_entry.id   AF-A0A351BL86-F1
#
_cell.length_a   1.000
_cell.length_b   1.000
_cell.length_c   1.000
_cell.angle_alpha   90.00
_cell.angle_beta   90.00
_cell.angle_gamma   90.00
#
_symmetry.space_group_name_H-M   'P 1'
#
loop_
_entity.id
_entity.type
_entity.pdbx_description
1 polymer ?
#
loop_
_entity_poly.entity_id
_entity_poly.type
_entity_poly.pdbx_seq_one_letter_code
_entity_poly.pdbx_strand_id
1 'polypeptide(L)'
;TPKQGAGDALCEEVDGWLFHRTPSAPGCGLLQQMRLTAARLQQVVRSTAPDLIHAHSPVLNALPSLWVGRRQRLPVIYEMRASWEDAAVDHGTTRAGSLRYRASRALESFALRHADEVTTICQGLHGDIAARGIPPERITVIPNAVDVELFRLDAEPDS
;
A
#
# COMPACT_ATOMS: atom_id res chain seq x y z
N THR A 1 -1.24 -6.46 6.24
CA THR A 1 -0.94 -5.10 6.75
C THR A 1 0.38 -5.18 7.45
N PRO A 2 1.34 -4.27 7.26
CA PRO A 2 2.54 -4.27 8.09
C PRO A 2 2.07 -3.87 9.49
N LYS A 3 1.71 -4.85 10.29
CA LYS A 3 1.20 -4.63 11.63
C LYS A 3 2.43 -4.35 12.47
N GLN A 4 2.72 -3.06 12.64
CA GLN A 4 3.65 -2.49 13.61
C GLN A 4 3.38 -2.95 15.07
N GLY A 5 2.46 -3.88 15.30
CA GLY A 5 1.93 -4.19 16.62
C GLY A 5 1.15 -3.01 17.22
N ALA A 6 0.74 -3.15 18.48
CA ALA A 6 0.32 -2.01 19.28
C ALA A 6 1.58 -1.29 19.79
N GLY A 7 1.56 0.04 19.79
CA GLY A 7 2.67 0.85 20.29
C GLY A 7 2.37 2.34 20.21
N ASP A 8 3.00 3.10 21.11
CA ASP A 8 2.80 4.55 21.25
C ASP A 8 3.94 5.37 20.63
N ALA A 9 5.00 4.71 20.17
CA ALA A 9 6.11 5.37 19.50
C ALA A 9 5.62 6.10 18.24
N LEU A 10 6.03 7.36 18.10
CA LEU A 10 5.69 8.21 16.95
C LEU A 10 6.78 8.21 15.88
N CYS A 11 8.02 7.93 16.28
CA CYS A 11 9.19 7.83 15.43
C CYS A 11 10.08 6.69 15.95
N GLU A 12 10.77 6.03 15.03
CA GLU A 12 11.70 4.95 15.31
C GLU A 12 12.80 4.97 14.25
N GLU A 13 14.04 4.77 14.64
CA GLU A 13 15.16 4.62 13.70
C GLU A 13 15.56 3.15 13.62
N VAL A 14 15.59 2.59 12.40
CA VAL A 14 15.98 1.20 12.15
C VAL A 14 16.88 1.18 10.92
N ASP A 15 18.09 0.63 11.05
CA ASP A 15 19.07 0.50 9.96
C ASP A 15 19.34 1.84 9.23
N GLY A 16 19.38 2.95 9.99
CA GLY A 16 19.59 4.31 9.46
C GLY A 16 18.36 4.95 8.80
N TRP A 17 17.21 4.28 8.81
CA TRP A 17 15.94 4.80 8.31
C TRP A 17 15.05 5.33 9.43
N LEU A 18 14.54 6.54 9.25
CA LEU A 18 13.57 7.13 10.16
C LEU A 18 12.14 6.73 9.78
N PHE A 19 11.51 5.92 10.61
CA PHE A 19 10.12 5.50 10.47
C PHE A 19 9.19 6.40 11.28
N HIS A 20 8.32 7.14 10.60
CA HIS A 20 7.20 7.81 11.25
C HIS A 20 6.05 6.82 11.47
N ARG A 21 5.72 6.60 12.73
CA ARG A 21 4.74 5.61 13.18
C ARG A 21 3.38 6.24 13.45
N THR A 22 2.31 5.45 13.29
CA THR A 22 0.93 5.85 13.62
C THR A 22 0.47 5.02 14.82
N PRO A 23 0.29 5.63 16.01
CA PRO A 23 -0.23 4.91 17.16
C PRO A 23 -1.61 4.32 16.86
N SER A 24 -1.81 3.07 17.26
CA SER A 24 -3.12 2.42 17.13
C SER A 24 -3.35 1.44 18.27
N ALA A 25 -4.59 1.39 18.75
CA ALA A 25 -5.02 0.44 19.77
C ALA A 25 -5.54 -0.87 19.13
N PRO A 26 -5.39 -2.02 19.82
CA PRO A 26 -6.04 -3.27 19.42
C PRO A 26 -7.55 -3.08 19.25
N GLY A 27 -8.16 -3.75 18.27
CA GLY A 27 -9.60 -3.68 18.02
C GLY A 27 -10.09 -2.42 17.28
N CYS A 28 -9.18 -1.53 16.88
CA CYS A 28 -9.49 -0.39 16.02
C CYS A 28 -10.03 -0.85 14.65
N GLY A 29 -11.24 -0.43 14.29
CA GLY A 29 -11.84 -0.76 13.00
C GLY A 29 -11.12 -0.08 11.82
N LEU A 30 -11.21 -0.68 10.63
CA LEU A 30 -10.47 -0.22 9.43
C LEU A 30 -10.66 1.27 9.11
N LEU A 31 -11.88 1.79 9.24
CA LEU A 31 -12.19 3.21 9.03
C LEU A 31 -11.44 4.13 10.00
N GLN A 32 -11.33 3.71 11.27
CA GLN A 32 -10.61 4.48 12.27
C GLN A 32 -9.10 4.41 12.04
N GLN A 33 -8.57 3.24 11.63
CA GLN A 33 -7.18 3.12 11.22
C GLN A 33 -6.84 4.09 10.09
N MET A 34 -7.67 4.14 9.03
CA MET A 34 -7.48 5.09 7.93
C MET A 34 -7.50 6.55 8.39
N ARG A 35 -8.38 6.92 9.33
CA ARG A 35 -8.43 8.27 9.88
C ARG A 35 -7.18 8.62 10.68
N LEU A 36 -6.69 7.69 11.51
CA LEU A 36 -5.45 7.86 12.27
C LEU A 36 -4.25 7.99 11.33
N THR A 37 -4.15 7.13 10.32
CA THR A 37 -3.10 7.22 9.29
C THR A 37 -3.16 8.55 8.55
N ALA A 38 -4.34 9.02 8.15
CA ALA A 38 -4.47 10.32 7.46
C ALA A 38 -4.04 11.49 8.36
N ALA A 39 -4.44 11.49 9.63
CA ALA A 39 -4.03 12.52 10.59
C ALA A 39 -2.52 12.51 10.82
N ARG A 40 -1.93 11.33 11.00
CA ARG A 40 -0.47 11.19 11.19
C ARG A 40 0.31 11.58 9.94
N LEU A 41 -0.13 11.13 8.77
CA LEU A 41 0.47 11.49 7.49
C LEU A 41 0.44 13.00 7.26
N GLN A 42 -0.65 13.68 7.62
CA GLN A 42 -0.71 15.14 7.54
C GLN A 42 0.32 15.84 8.44
N GLN A 43 0.59 15.31 9.64
CA GLN A 43 1.64 15.85 10.51
C GLN A 43 3.01 15.67 9.87
N VAL A 44 3.30 14.47 9.35
CA VAL A 44 4.58 14.15 8.71
C VAL A 44 4.80 15.05 7.49
N VAL A 45 3.80 15.17 6.60
CA VAL A 45 3.86 16.03 5.43
C VAL A 45 4.17 17.48 5.80
N ARG A 46 3.59 18.01 6.88
CA ARG A 46 3.89 19.38 7.35
C ARG A 46 5.31 19.53 7.89
N SER A 47 5.85 18.51 8.55
CA SER A 47 7.20 18.57 9.13
C SER A 47 8.32 18.29 8.13
N THR A 48 8.06 17.44 7.13
CA THR A 48 9.09 17.01 6.16
C THR A 48 8.98 17.70 4.81
N ALA A 49 7.85 18.35 4.52
CA ALA A 49 7.56 19.03 3.25
C ALA A 49 7.94 18.19 2.00
N PRO A 50 7.40 16.97 1.86
CA PRO A 50 7.76 16.10 0.75
C PRO A 50 7.16 16.58 -0.57
N ASP A 51 7.81 16.25 -1.68
CA ASP A 51 7.31 16.59 -3.02
C ASP A 51 6.17 15.67 -3.50
N LEU A 52 6.08 14.45 -2.95
CA LEU A 52 5.05 13.46 -3.32
C LEU A 52 4.75 12.50 -2.16
N ILE A 53 3.65 11.75 -2.29
CA ILE A 53 3.30 10.66 -1.38
C ILE A 53 3.28 9.35 -2.16
N HIS A 54 4.16 8.40 -1.81
CA HIS A 54 4.14 7.06 -2.39
C HIS A 54 3.46 6.06 -1.45
N ALA A 55 2.20 5.77 -1.73
CA ALA A 55 1.40 4.83 -0.94
C ALA A 55 1.64 3.40 -1.40
N HIS A 56 1.85 2.48 -0.47
CA HIS A 56 1.97 1.04 -0.76
C HIS A 56 0.72 0.32 -0.28
N SER A 57 0.24 -0.66 -1.07
CA SER A 57 -0.94 -1.47 -0.77
C SER A 57 -1.01 -1.98 0.69
N PRO A 58 -2.22 -2.20 1.26
CA PRO A 58 -3.56 -2.13 0.64
C PRO A 58 -4.12 -0.73 0.37
N VAL A 59 -5.32 -0.68 -0.24
CA VAL A 59 -6.18 0.51 -0.34
C VAL A 59 -6.38 1.27 0.99
N LEU A 60 -6.26 0.59 2.13
CA LEU A 60 -6.33 1.24 3.46
C LEU A 60 -5.20 2.25 3.70
N ASN A 61 -4.09 2.14 2.98
CA ASN A 61 -3.03 3.14 2.97
C ASN A 61 -3.24 4.16 1.84
N ALA A 62 -3.70 3.69 0.67
CA ALA A 62 -3.93 4.54 -0.50
C ALA A 62 -4.98 5.63 -0.24
N LEU A 63 -6.11 5.29 0.40
CA LEU A 63 -7.18 6.25 0.66
C LEU A 63 -6.74 7.41 1.58
N PRO A 64 -6.11 7.16 2.76
CA PRO A 64 -5.48 8.21 3.55
C PRO A 64 -4.50 9.08 2.75
N SER A 65 -3.64 8.47 1.95
CA SER A 65 -2.68 9.19 1.11
C SER A 65 -3.36 10.09 0.08
N LEU A 66 -4.40 9.60 -0.59
CA LEU A 66 -5.22 10.39 -1.52
C LEU A 66 -5.97 11.54 -0.82
N TRP A 67 -6.42 11.33 0.42
CA TRP A 67 -7.08 12.37 1.21
C TRP A 67 -6.12 13.46 1.66
N VAL A 68 -4.89 13.10 2.04
CA VAL A 68 -3.86 14.06 2.45
C VAL A 68 -3.27 14.75 1.22
N GLY A 69 -2.90 14.00 0.18
CA GLY A 69 -2.35 14.51 -1.07
C GLY A 69 -3.24 15.58 -1.69
N ARG A 70 -4.56 15.33 -1.81
CA ARG A 70 -5.50 16.36 -2.29
C ARG A 70 -5.54 17.61 -1.41
N ARG A 71 -5.52 17.46 -0.08
CA ARG A 71 -5.55 18.60 0.85
C ARG A 71 -4.25 19.42 0.83
N GLN A 72 -3.12 18.77 0.57
CA GLN A 72 -1.79 19.39 0.56
C GLN A 72 -1.31 19.71 -0.87
N ARG A 73 -2.10 19.40 -1.90
CA ARG A 73 -1.75 19.53 -3.32
C ARG A 73 -0.46 18.77 -3.69
N LEU A 74 -0.29 17.59 -3.11
CA LEU A 74 0.82 16.70 -3.42
C LEU A 74 0.37 15.59 -4.36
N PRO A 75 1.17 15.25 -5.38
CA PRO A 75 0.94 14.06 -6.19
C PRO A 75 1.05 12.80 -5.34
N VAL A 76 0.19 11.82 -5.65
CA VAL A 76 0.12 10.53 -4.97
C VAL A 76 0.40 9.42 -5.95
N ILE A 77 1.47 8.67 -5.71
CA ILE A 77 1.77 7.43 -6.43
C ILE A 77 1.20 6.27 -5.61
N TYR A 78 0.56 5.31 -6.26
CA TYR A 78 0.04 4.12 -5.58
C TYR A 78 0.69 2.83 -6.10
N GLU A 79 1.42 2.13 -5.23
CA GLU A 79 2.01 0.82 -5.50
C GLU A 79 1.06 -0.31 -5.11
N MET A 80 0.50 -0.97 -6.13
CA MET A 80 -0.30 -2.17 -5.97
C MET A 80 0.60 -3.41 -6.07
N ARG A 81 0.89 -4.01 -4.90
CA ARG A 81 1.74 -5.22 -4.78
C ARG A 81 0.94 -6.52 -4.78
N ALA A 82 -0.37 -6.44 -4.52
CA ALA A 82 -1.29 -7.56 -4.59
C ALA A 82 -2.74 -7.05 -4.69
N SER A 83 -3.57 -7.78 -5.43
CA SER A 83 -5.03 -7.69 -5.33
C SER A 83 -5.47 -8.32 -4.01
N TRP A 84 -5.81 -7.49 -3.01
CA TRP A 84 -6.27 -7.97 -1.70
C TRP A 84 -7.55 -8.82 -1.79
N GLU A 85 -8.31 -8.65 -2.85
CA GLU A 85 -9.49 -9.44 -3.17
C GLU A 85 -9.17 -10.89 -3.55
N ASP A 86 -8.04 -11.13 -4.22
CA ASP A 86 -7.60 -12.47 -4.61
C ASP A 86 -6.94 -13.17 -3.42
N ALA A 87 -6.17 -12.44 -2.61
CA ALA A 87 -5.61 -12.96 -1.37
C ALA A 87 -6.69 -13.38 -0.33
N ALA A 88 -7.83 -12.67 -0.28
CA ALA A 88 -8.94 -13.02 0.61
C ALA A 88 -9.74 -14.25 0.14
N VAL A 89 -9.78 -14.48 -1.17
CA VAL A 89 -10.35 -15.69 -1.80
C VAL A 89 -9.41 -16.88 -1.61
N ASP A 90 -8.10 -16.70 -1.84
CA ASP A 90 -7.07 -17.72 -1.64
C ASP A 90 -6.92 -18.14 -0.16
N HIS A 91 -7.04 -17.21 0.79
CA HIS A 91 -7.05 -17.52 2.23
C HIS A 91 -8.40 -18.08 2.73
N GLY A 92 -9.40 -18.27 1.87
CA GLY A 92 -10.70 -18.83 2.24
C GLY A 92 -11.59 -17.94 3.13
N THR A 93 -11.17 -16.70 3.40
CA THR A 93 -11.90 -15.75 4.27
C THR A 93 -13.08 -15.06 3.56
N THR A 94 -13.18 -15.23 2.23
CA THR A 94 -14.26 -14.69 1.40
C THR A 94 -14.45 -15.54 0.14
N ARG A 95 -15.67 -15.59 -0.41
CA ARG A 95 -15.96 -16.21 -1.71
C ARG A 95 -15.86 -15.19 -2.85
N ALA A 96 -15.30 -15.59 -3.98
CA ALA A 96 -15.34 -14.82 -5.22
C ALA A 96 -16.79 -14.39 -5.51
N GLY A 97 -17.01 -13.10 -5.79
CA GLY A 97 -18.34 -12.55 -6.05
C GLY A 97 -19.16 -12.12 -4.82
N SER A 98 -18.67 -12.32 -3.59
CA SER A 98 -19.35 -11.81 -2.39
C SER A 98 -19.45 -10.28 -2.35
N LEU A 99 -20.38 -9.73 -1.56
CA LEU A 99 -20.48 -8.28 -1.32
C LEU A 99 -19.18 -7.67 -0.78
N ARG A 100 -18.46 -8.38 0.09
CA ARG A 100 -17.16 -7.94 0.63
C ARG A 100 -16.10 -7.88 -0.48
N TYR A 101 -16.01 -8.92 -1.31
CA TYR A 101 -15.12 -8.95 -2.48
C TYR A 101 -15.39 -7.77 -3.42
N ARG A 102 -16.67 -7.54 -3.76
CA ARG A 102 -17.07 -6.43 -4.65
C ARG A 102 -16.76 -5.06 -4.04
N ALA A 103 -16.97 -4.89 -2.74
CA ALA A 103 -16.68 -3.64 -2.04
C ALA A 103 -15.17 -3.35 -1.99
N SER A 104 -14.35 -4.35 -1.63
CA SER A 104 -12.89 -4.22 -1.63
C SER A 104 -12.35 -3.92 -3.02
N ARG A 105 -12.78 -4.66 -4.04
CA ARG A 105 -12.41 -4.42 -5.44
C ARG A 105 -12.80 -3.02 -5.89
N ALA A 106 -14.00 -2.55 -5.53
CA ALA A 106 -14.47 -1.21 -5.89
C ALA A 106 -13.64 -0.11 -5.21
N LEU A 107 -13.27 -0.29 -3.95
CA LEU A 107 -12.39 0.63 -3.21
C LEU A 107 -10.98 0.66 -3.82
N GLU A 108 -10.42 -0.50 -4.14
CA GLU A 108 -9.11 -0.63 -4.79
C GLU A 108 -9.12 0.08 -6.15
N SER A 109 -10.10 -0.21 -7.01
CA SER A 109 -10.29 0.47 -8.29
C SER A 109 -10.53 1.97 -8.14
N PHE A 110 -11.22 2.40 -7.08
CA PHE A 110 -11.37 3.82 -6.78
C PHE A 110 -10.02 4.46 -6.45
N ALA A 111 -9.20 3.83 -5.62
CA ALA A 111 -7.88 4.36 -5.29
C ALA A 111 -6.97 4.44 -6.51
N LEU A 112 -6.91 3.36 -7.31
CA LEU A 112 -6.12 3.30 -8.54
C LEU A 112 -6.48 4.41 -9.53
N ARG A 113 -7.78 4.69 -9.74
CA ARG A 113 -8.22 5.76 -10.66
C ARG A 113 -7.84 7.17 -10.19
N HIS A 114 -7.65 7.35 -8.89
CA HIS A 114 -7.43 8.66 -8.28
C HIS A 114 -5.98 8.93 -7.87
N ALA A 115 -5.12 7.93 -7.85
CA ALA A 115 -3.67 8.14 -7.79
C ALA A 115 -3.23 8.89 -9.06
N ASP A 116 -2.15 9.65 -9.00
CA ASP A 116 -1.56 10.37 -10.15
C ASP A 116 -0.78 9.40 -11.05
N GLU A 117 -0.06 8.46 -10.45
CA GLU A 117 0.65 7.35 -11.11
C GLU A 117 0.42 6.05 -10.32
N VAL A 118 0.42 4.92 -11.01
CA VAL A 118 0.30 3.59 -10.39
C VAL A 118 1.57 2.79 -10.67
N THR A 119 2.11 2.15 -9.64
CA THR A 119 3.23 1.23 -9.77
C THR A 119 2.83 -0.18 -9.39
N THR A 120 3.50 -1.18 -9.96
CA THR A 120 3.27 -2.59 -9.61
C THR A 120 4.51 -3.44 -9.84
N ILE A 121 4.55 -4.63 -9.25
CA ILE A 121 5.77 -5.45 -9.19
C ILE A 121 5.93 -6.44 -10.35
N CYS A 122 4.88 -6.68 -11.15
CA CYS A 122 4.95 -7.63 -12.26
C CYS A 122 3.94 -7.32 -13.37
N GLN A 123 4.19 -7.91 -14.54
CA GLN A 123 3.32 -7.75 -15.71
C GLN A 123 1.90 -8.32 -15.51
N GLY A 124 1.75 -9.35 -14.68
CA GLY A 124 0.44 -9.90 -14.33
C GLY A 124 -0.45 -8.87 -13.64
N LEU A 125 0.06 -8.23 -12.59
CA LEU A 125 -0.65 -7.17 -11.88
C LEU A 125 -0.88 -5.94 -12.77
N HIS A 126 0.06 -5.60 -13.67
CA HIS A 126 -0.16 -4.56 -14.66
C HIS A 126 -1.41 -4.86 -15.51
N GLY A 127 -1.55 -6.09 -16.00
CA GLY A 127 -2.74 -6.54 -16.72
C GLY A 127 -4.02 -6.42 -15.89
N ASP A 128 -3.97 -6.83 -14.62
CA ASP A 128 -5.12 -6.73 -13.70
C ASP A 128 -5.54 -5.28 -13.42
N ILE A 129 -4.59 -4.37 -13.32
CA ILE A 129 -4.84 -2.94 -13.14
C ILE A 129 -5.43 -2.34 -14.43
N ALA A 130 -4.85 -2.66 -15.58
CA ALA A 130 -5.36 -2.21 -16.88
C ALA A 130 -6.81 -2.70 -17.12
N ALA A 131 -7.13 -3.94 -16.75
CA ALA A 131 -8.47 -4.51 -16.84
C ALA A 131 -9.52 -3.77 -15.98
N ARG A 132 -9.08 -2.96 -14.99
CA ARG A 132 -9.96 -2.09 -14.18
C ARG A 132 -10.21 -0.72 -14.81
N GLY A 133 -9.69 -0.48 -16.03
CA GLY A 133 -9.87 0.74 -16.80
C GLY A 133 -8.88 1.86 -16.48
N ILE A 134 -7.70 1.52 -15.93
CA ILE A 134 -6.62 2.48 -15.75
C ILE A 134 -5.80 2.49 -17.05
N PRO A 135 -5.51 3.68 -17.63
CA PRO A 135 -4.70 3.77 -18.84
C PRO A 135 -3.30 3.16 -18.64
N PRO A 136 -2.82 2.28 -19.54
CA PRO A 136 -1.51 1.61 -19.40
C PRO A 136 -0.33 2.58 -19.23
N GLU A 137 -0.39 3.76 -19.83
CA GLU A 137 0.62 4.80 -19.73
C GLU A 137 0.77 5.41 -18.32
N ARG A 138 -0.16 5.10 -17.41
CA ARG A 138 -0.13 5.49 -15.99
C ARG A 138 0.24 4.33 -15.06
N ILE A 139 0.63 3.19 -15.63
CA ILE A 139 0.96 1.96 -14.90
C ILE A 139 2.42 1.62 -15.19
N THR A 140 3.27 1.80 -14.20
CA THR A 140 4.69 1.49 -14.29
C THR A 140 5.02 0.19 -13.55
N VAL A 141 5.66 -0.77 -14.23
CA VAL A 141 6.13 -2.01 -13.61
C VAL A 141 7.52 -1.80 -13.01
N ILE A 142 7.64 -1.91 -11.69
CA ILE A 142 8.87 -1.82 -10.90
C ILE A 142 9.09 -3.18 -10.20
N PRO A 143 9.91 -4.08 -10.76
CA PRO A 143 10.14 -5.38 -10.15
C PRO A 143 10.85 -5.24 -8.80
N ASN A 144 10.59 -6.18 -7.88
CA ASN A 144 11.37 -6.24 -6.64
C ASN A 144 12.85 -6.51 -6.98
N ALA A 145 13.74 -5.76 -6.37
CA ALA A 145 15.17 -6.00 -6.44
C ALA A 145 15.62 -6.90 -5.29
N VAL A 146 16.71 -7.63 -5.51
CA VAL A 146 17.37 -8.43 -4.49
C VAL A 146 18.86 -8.11 -4.52
N ASP A 147 19.48 -8.01 -3.36
CA ASP A 147 20.93 -7.90 -3.27
C ASP A 147 21.55 -9.27 -3.52
N VAL A 148 22.19 -9.44 -4.68
CA VAL A 148 22.79 -10.70 -5.10
C VAL A 148 23.98 -11.11 -4.23
N GLU A 149 24.64 -10.17 -3.53
CA GLU A 149 25.78 -10.47 -2.65
C GLU A 149 25.36 -11.22 -1.38
N LEU A 150 24.08 -11.14 -1.00
CA LEU A 150 23.51 -11.89 0.12
C LEU A 150 23.16 -13.33 -0.23
N PHE A 151 23.16 -13.70 -1.52
CA PHE A 151 22.79 -15.05 -1.98
C PHE A 151 24.04 -15.87 -2.29
N ARG A 152 24.22 -16.96 -1.54
CA ARG A 152 25.21 -17.99 -1.84
C ARG A 152 24.58 -18.99 -2.80
N LEU A 153 25.06 -19.03 -4.05
CA LEU A 153 24.57 -19.94 -5.09
C LEU A 153 24.96 -21.41 -4.83
N ASP A 154 25.86 -21.66 -3.88
CA ASP A 154 26.41 -22.99 -3.56
C ASP A 154 25.70 -23.66 -2.35
N ALA A 155 24.51 -23.19 -1.97
CA ALA A 155 23.73 -23.84 -0.92
C ALA A 155 23.04 -25.10 -1.47
N GLU A 156 23.21 -26.24 -0.78
CA GLU A 156 22.40 -27.43 -1.02
C GLU A 156 20.91 -27.06 -0.89
N PRO A 157 20.02 -27.54 -1.78
CA PRO A 157 18.59 -27.28 -1.66
C PRO A 157 18.09 -27.79 -0.32
N ASP A 158 17.22 -27.01 0.34
CA ASP A 158 16.51 -27.49 1.53
C ASP A 158 15.74 -28.78 1.17
N SER A 159 15.96 -29.83 1.97
CA SER A 159 15.35 -31.16 1.83
C SER A 159 13.85 -31.16 2.16
#